data_AF-A0A842T2W7-F1
#
_entry.id   AF-A0A842T2W7-F1
#
_cell.length_a   1.000
_cell.length_b   1.000
_cell.length_c   1.000
_cell.angle_alpha   90.00
_cell.angle_beta   90.00
_cell.angle_gamma   90.00
#
_symmetry.space_group_name_H-M   'P 1'
#
loop_
_entity.id
_entity.type
_entity.pdbx_description
1 polymer ?
#
loop_
_entity_poly.entity_id
_entity_poly.type
_entity_poly.pdbx_seq_one_letter_code
_entity_poly.pdbx_strand_id
1 'polypeptide(L)'
;MKILRFQISDYGPLPDRGIFNLDDFNLFFGKNESGKTLTIDGLIKKLVGDVPKQFNNLNRIDYEPEGFIILKEDSRELKLKDNKKVSDFIKITNSEFGRLFIIRDSDLTFRDKKNFYKNVTNTLLGLRLNDIEEVISNIDDLGNLTPTGMFSDKAPYKLKTKIMDAESTIRRIKKLIRELYKQNYDMIEKQITEMIHQQDLVKSEINSYTEAKKRKLYEDSTETYSEFCKNKKICSKNKDFSYKEKSIWIKQKQTIVHTKENLDSLKEELKVLNRKLFAIKREITQKEQDLRRPTKIKMKLDDSINFKLESYRKKFLDNKKSLEKEPLYKHI
;
A
#
# COMPACT_ATOMS: atom_id res chain seq x y z
N MET A 1 -69.60 15.08 -53.17
CA MET A 1 -70.65 14.52 -52.28
C MET A 1 -71.92 15.35 -52.40
N LYS A 2 -73.10 14.74 -52.49
CA LYS A 2 -74.43 15.41 -52.54
C LYS A 2 -75.42 14.69 -51.62
N ILE A 3 -76.24 15.41 -50.87
CA ILE A 3 -77.37 14.81 -50.11
C ILE A 3 -78.54 14.62 -51.08
N LEU A 4 -79.02 13.39 -51.24
CA LEU A 4 -80.15 13.09 -52.14
C LEU A 4 -81.49 13.14 -51.41
N ARG A 5 -81.55 12.55 -50.21
CA ARG A 5 -82.76 12.50 -49.40
C ARG A 5 -82.44 12.25 -47.94
N PHE A 6 -83.29 12.73 -47.05
CA PHE A 6 -83.17 12.45 -45.64
C PHE A 6 -84.54 12.34 -44.97
N GLN A 7 -84.57 11.68 -43.82
CA GLN A 7 -85.71 11.64 -42.92
C GLN A 7 -85.21 11.87 -41.50
N ILE A 8 -85.92 12.71 -40.75
CA ILE A 8 -85.72 12.93 -39.32
C ILE A 8 -87.08 12.69 -38.66
N SER A 9 -87.22 11.61 -37.90
CA SER A 9 -88.49 11.18 -37.30
C SER A 9 -88.65 11.63 -35.86
N ASP A 10 -87.56 11.65 -35.08
CA ASP A 10 -87.56 12.08 -33.68
C ASP A 10 -86.37 13.00 -33.40
N TYR A 11 -86.65 14.29 -33.17
CA TYR A 11 -85.66 15.29 -32.77
C TYR A 11 -86.32 16.52 -32.13
N GLY A 12 -86.45 16.52 -30.80
CA GLY A 12 -87.11 17.60 -30.05
C GLY A 12 -88.59 17.75 -30.43
N PRO A 13 -89.14 18.99 -30.52
CA PRO A 13 -90.55 19.21 -30.85
C PRO A 13 -90.88 19.07 -32.35
N LEU A 14 -89.98 18.49 -33.15
CA LEU A 14 -90.21 18.31 -34.58
C LEU A 14 -91.27 17.23 -34.82
N PRO A 15 -92.35 17.54 -35.56
CA PRO A 15 -93.26 16.51 -36.03
C PRO A 15 -92.57 15.69 -37.12
N ASP A 16 -92.93 14.41 -37.24
CA ASP A 16 -92.51 13.60 -38.39
C ASP A 16 -93.10 14.19 -39.68
N ARG A 17 -92.20 14.56 -40.60
CA ARG A 17 -92.54 15.17 -41.90
C ARG A 17 -92.31 14.22 -43.07
N GLY A 18 -91.97 12.97 -42.78
CA GLY A 18 -91.62 11.98 -43.80
C GLY A 18 -90.28 12.26 -44.47
N ILE A 19 -90.15 11.79 -45.71
CA ILE A 19 -88.89 11.82 -46.46
C ILE A 19 -88.78 13.12 -47.24
N PHE A 20 -87.71 13.86 -47.00
CA PHE A 20 -87.30 14.98 -47.83
C PHE A 20 -86.47 14.48 -49.00
N ASN A 21 -86.93 14.69 -50.23
CA ASN A 21 -86.13 14.53 -51.43
C ASN A 21 -85.51 15.88 -51.79
N LEU A 22 -84.20 15.90 -52.02
CA LEU A 22 -83.42 17.11 -52.25
C LEU A 22 -82.93 17.19 -53.69
N ASP A 23 -83.18 18.34 -54.31
CA ASP A 23 -82.62 18.71 -55.61
C ASP A 23 -81.34 19.54 -55.47
N ASP A 24 -80.88 20.17 -56.54
CA ASP A 24 -79.67 21.02 -56.53
C ASP A 24 -79.83 22.26 -55.64
N PHE A 25 -81.06 22.75 -55.50
CA PHE A 25 -81.39 23.88 -54.62
C PHE A 25 -82.70 23.60 -53.88
N ASN A 26 -82.68 23.76 -52.56
CA ASN A 26 -83.83 23.49 -51.70
C ASN A 26 -84.01 24.65 -50.73
N LEU A 27 -85.23 25.20 -50.69
CA LEU A 27 -85.59 26.29 -49.77
C LEU A 27 -86.55 25.76 -48.70
N PHE A 28 -86.09 25.74 -47.45
CA PHE A 28 -86.92 25.42 -46.30
C PHE A 28 -87.52 26.72 -45.72
N PHE A 29 -88.79 26.99 -46.03
CA PHE A 29 -89.50 28.19 -45.58
C PHE A 29 -90.76 27.87 -44.76
N GLY A 30 -91.27 28.84 -44.00
CA GLY A 30 -92.43 28.67 -43.13
C GLY A 30 -92.47 29.71 -42.01
N LYS A 31 -93.57 29.74 -41.24
CA LYS A 31 -93.76 30.65 -40.09
C LYS A 31 -92.67 30.49 -39.03
N ASN A 32 -92.49 31.48 -38.15
CA ASN A 32 -91.64 31.31 -36.97
C ASN A 32 -92.06 30.07 -36.18
N GLU A 33 -91.08 29.39 -35.57
CA GLU A 33 -91.28 28.16 -34.78
C GLU A 33 -91.79 26.94 -35.57
N SER A 34 -91.89 27.02 -36.90
CA SER A 34 -92.23 25.88 -37.76
C SER A 34 -91.12 24.81 -37.85
N GLY A 35 -90.16 24.75 -36.92
CA GLY A 35 -89.11 23.73 -36.87
C GLY A 35 -88.08 23.77 -38.00
N LYS A 36 -87.97 24.85 -38.79
CA LYS A 36 -86.96 24.96 -39.87
C LYS A 36 -85.54 24.76 -39.36
N THR A 37 -85.15 25.55 -38.36
CA THR A 37 -83.82 25.49 -37.74
C THR A 37 -83.55 24.12 -37.15
N LEU A 38 -84.52 23.56 -36.40
CA LEU A 38 -84.40 22.23 -35.82
C LEU A 38 -84.23 21.13 -36.88
N THR A 39 -84.89 21.24 -38.04
CA THR A 39 -84.74 20.25 -39.12
C THR A 39 -83.31 20.25 -39.64
N ILE A 40 -82.74 21.45 -39.86
CA ILE A 40 -81.35 21.59 -40.29
C ILE A 40 -80.38 21.19 -39.16
N ASP A 41 -80.68 21.52 -37.91
CA ASP A 41 -79.89 21.12 -36.73
C ASP A 41 -79.79 19.59 -36.66
N GLY A 42 -80.93 18.89 -36.76
CA GLY A 42 -80.97 17.42 -36.75
C GLY A 42 -80.24 16.80 -37.93
N LEU A 43 -80.37 17.39 -39.13
CA LEU A 43 -79.61 16.95 -40.31
C LEU A 43 -78.10 17.04 -40.06
N ILE A 44 -77.63 18.18 -39.55
CA ILE A 44 -76.20 18.40 -39.29
C ILE A 44 -75.71 17.48 -38.18
N LYS A 45 -76.47 17.35 -37.07
CA LYS A 45 -76.12 16.46 -35.96
C LYS A 45 -76.00 15.01 -36.43
N LYS A 46 -76.87 14.55 -37.33
CA LYS A 46 -76.77 13.21 -37.92
C LYS A 46 -75.59 13.05 -38.89
N LEU A 47 -75.22 14.09 -39.64
CA LEU A 47 -74.06 14.06 -40.55
C LEU A 47 -72.72 14.02 -39.79
N VAL A 48 -72.61 14.80 -38.71
CA VAL A 48 -71.33 15.10 -38.05
C VAL A 48 -71.20 14.36 -36.70
N GLY A 49 -72.30 13.92 -36.11
CA GLY A 49 -72.36 13.33 -34.78
C GLY A 49 -72.00 14.35 -33.71
N ASP A 50 -70.93 14.06 -32.94
CA ASP A 50 -70.37 14.96 -31.94
C ASP A 50 -70.10 16.32 -32.54
N VAL A 51 -71.02 17.23 -32.22
CA VAL A 51 -71.05 18.55 -32.78
C VAL A 51 -69.79 19.28 -32.29
N PRO A 52 -68.91 19.76 -33.19
CA PRO A 52 -67.73 20.52 -32.79
C PRO A 52 -68.10 21.66 -31.82
N LYS A 53 -67.25 21.99 -30.84
CA LYS A 53 -67.37 23.13 -29.87
C LYS A 53 -67.66 24.51 -30.49
N GLN A 54 -67.74 24.57 -31.80
CA GLN A 54 -67.92 25.72 -32.65
C GLN A 54 -69.39 25.94 -32.95
N PHE A 55 -70.17 24.86 -32.90
CA PHE A 55 -71.61 24.86 -33.05
C PHE A 55 -72.27 24.69 -31.68
N ASN A 56 -71.89 25.50 -30.69
CA ASN A 56 -72.43 25.38 -29.32
C ASN A 56 -73.96 25.45 -29.28
N ASN A 57 -74.59 26.06 -30.29
CA ASN A 57 -76.03 26.17 -30.44
C ASN A 57 -76.72 24.97 -31.13
N LEU A 58 -75.98 23.97 -31.62
CA LEU A 58 -76.55 22.74 -32.20
C LEU A 58 -76.95 21.71 -31.13
N ASN A 59 -76.30 21.74 -29.95
CA ASN A 59 -76.59 20.85 -28.82
C ASN A 59 -77.74 21.38 -27.94
N ARG A 60 -78.83 21.86 -28.54
CA ARG A 60 -80.04 22.27 -27.81
C ARG A 60 -80.90 21.08 -27.38
N ILE A 61 -80.72 19.94 -28.04
CA ILE A 61 -81.40 18.69 -27.77
C ILE A 61 -80.33 17.67 -27.41
N ASP A 62 -80.51 17.00 -26.27
CA ASP A 62 -79.49 16.15 -25.64
C ASP A 62 -79.32 14.80 -26.34
N TYR A 63 -80.31 14.37 -27.13
CA TYR A 63 -80.30 13.09 -27.84
C TYR A 63 -80.03 13.23 -29.34
N GLU A 64 -79.64 12.11 -29.97
CA GLU A 64 -79.37 12.03 -31.41
C GLU A 64 -80.67 11.91 -32.22
N PRO A 65 -80.80 12.61 -33.35
CA PRO A 65 -81.98 12.49 -34.22
C PRO A 65 -82.14 11.08 -34.78
N GLU A 66 -83.36 10.56 -34.76
CA GLU A 66 -83.72 9.32 -35.45
C GLU A 66 -84.01 9.55 -36.94
N GLY A 67 -83.70 8.55 -37.78
CA GLY A 67 -83.93 8.60 -39.22
C GLY A 67 -82.71 8.20 -40.04
N PHE A 68 -82.65 8.67 -41.29
CA PHE A 68 -81.56 8.32 -42.21
C PHE A 68 -81.22 9.47 -43.15
N ILE A 69 -79.99 9.44 -43.67
CA ILE A 69 -79.54 10.32 -44.75
C ILE A 69 -78.98 9.45 -45.88
N ILE A 70 -79.34 9.79 -47.12
CA ILE A 70 -78.76 9.18 -48.31
C ILE A 70 -77.89 10.22 -49.01
N LEU A 71 -76.61 9.90 -49.11
CA LEU A 71 -75.58 10.67 -49.75
C LEU A 71 -75.20 10.02 -51.09
N LYS A 72 -74.82 10.84 -52.06
CA LYS A 72 -74.19 10.41 -53.30
C LYS A 72 -72.74 10.87 -53.29
N GLU A 73 -71.84 9.93 -53.45
CA GLU A 73 -70.42 10.16 -53.67
C GLU A 73 -70.03 9.49 -55.00
N ASP A 74 -69.66 10.30 -55.98
CA ASP A 74 -69.44 9.89 -57.38
C ASP A 74 -70.60 9.03 -57.94
N SER A 75 -70.41 7.70 -57.99
CA SER A 75 -71.37 6.72 -58.50
C SER A 75 -72.00 5.85 -57.40
N ARG A 76 -71.68 6.08 -56.12
CA ARG A 76 -72.15 5.25 -54.99
C ARG A 76 -73.17 6.02 -54.15
N GLU A 77 -74.24 5.33 -53.79
CA GLU A 77 -75.18 5.80 -52.77
C GLU A 77 -74.76 5.26 -51.40
N LEU A 78 -74.55 6.18 -50.45
CA LEU A 78 -74.20 5.88 -49.08
C LEU A 78 -75.38 6.20 -48.19
N LYS A 79 -75.80 5.22 -47.40
CA LYS A 79 -76.90 5.38 -46.44
C LYS A 79 -76.33 5.52 -45.03
N LEU A 80 -76.46 6.71 -44.46
CA LEU A 80 -76.15 6.98 -43.07
C LEU A 80 -77.36 6.59 -42.21
N LYS A 81 -77.18 5.50 -41.45
CA LYS A 81 -78.07 4.97 -40.41
C LYS A 81 -77.21 4.55 -39.21
N ASP A 82 -77.85 4.39 -38.04
CA ASP A 82 -77.24 3.74 -36.87
C ASP A 82 -75.90 4.34 -36.45
N ASN A 83 -75.90 5.66 -36.16
CA ASN A 83 -74.76 6.46 -35.68
C ASN A 83 -73.55 6.60 -36.61
N LYS A 84 -73.64 6.13 -37.87
CA LYS A 84 -72.60 6.39 -38.87
C LYS A 84 -72.55 7.87 -39.25
N LYS A 85 -71.34 8.42 -39.28
CA LYS A 85 -71.05 9.83 -39.57
C LYS A 85 -70.41 9.98 -40.95
N VAL A 86 -70.38 11.19 -41.50
CA VAL A 86 -69.72 11.48 -42.79
C VAL A 86 -68.21 11.18 -42.72
N SER A 87 -67.57 11.47 -41.58
CA SER A 87 -66.14 11.20 -41.35
C SER A 87 -65.75 9.73 -41.47
N ASP A 88 -66.71 8.81 -41.33
CA ASP A 88 -66.45 7.37 -41.40
C ASP A 88 -66.26 6.90 -42.85
N PHE A 89 -66.74 7.69 -43.82
CA PHE A 89 -66.68 7.39 -45.24
C PHE A 89 -65.69 8.30 -45.99
N ILE A 90 -65.47 9.51 -45.48
CA ILE A 90 -64.67 10.55 -46.14
C ILE A 90 -63.50 10.95 -45.22
N LYS A 91 -62.32 11.15 -45.81
CA LYS A 91 -61.10 11.61 -45.11
C LYS A 91 -61.15 13.12 -44.77
N ILE A 92 -62.24 13.57 -44.18
CA ILE A 92 -62.41 14.94 -43.70
C ILE A 92 -62.88 14.84 -42.25
N THR A 93 -62.27 15.60 -41.35
CA THR A 93 -62.71 15.61 -39.96
C THR A 93 -64.07 16.30 -39.82
N ASN A 94 -64.86 15.90 -38.82
CA ASN A 94 -66.16 16.52 -38.51
C ASN A 94 -66.09 18.05 -38.35
N SER A 95 -64.99 18.55 -37.80
CA SER A 95 -64.72 19.99 -37.70
C SER A 95 -64.49 20.65 -39.05
N GLU A 96 -63.70 20.03 -39.94
CA GLU A 96 -63.45 20.56 -41.28
C GLU A 96 -64.73 20.52 -42.13
N PHE A 97 -65.49 19.42 -42.04
CA PHE A 97 -66.75 19.26 -42.74
C PHE A 97 -67.73 20.39 -42.39
N GLY A 98 -67.91 20.63 -41.09
CA GLY A 98 -68.79 21.69 -40.61
C GLY A 98 -68.35 23.09 -41.04
N ARG A 99 -67.05 23.37 -41.12
CA ARG A 99 -66.54 24.68 -41.56
C ARG A 99 -66.57 24.91 -43.07
N LEU A 100 -66.47 23.83 -43.86
CA LEU A 100 -66.39 23.92 -45.32
C LEU A 100 -67.76 23.96 -45.98
N PHE A 101 -68.70 23.14 -45.49
CA PHE A 101 -69.98 22.90 -46.17
C PHE A 101 -71.19 23.52 -45.47
N ILE A 102 -71.04 23.97 -44.22
CA ILE A 102 -72.15 24.52 -43.43
C ILE A 102 -71.85 25.97 -43.10
N ILE A 103 -72.74 26.86 -43.55
CA ILE A 103 -72.68 28.29 -43.22
C ILE A 103 -73.89 28.61 -42.35
N ARG A 104 -73.63 29.14 -41.15
CA ARG A 104 -74.66 29.58 -40.20
C ARG A 104 -74.42 31.03 -39.84
N ASP A 105 -75.51 31.76 -39.64
CA ASP A 105 -75.47 33.16 -39.23
C ASP A 105 -74.69 33.35 -37.92
N SER A 106 -74.86 32.44 -36.95
CA SER A 106 -74.16 32.49 -35.66
C SER A 106 -72.68 32.11 -35.70
N ASP A 107 -72.19 31.49 -36.78
CA ASP A 107 -70.90 30.78 -36.79
C ASP A 107 -69.88 31.42 -37.75
N LEU A 108 -70.14 32.64 -38.22
CA LEU A 108 -69.24 33.39 -39.13
C LEU A 108 -67.93 33.87 -38.48
N THR A 109 -67.75 33.64 -37.16
CA THR A 109 -66.56 34.10 -36.41
C THR A 109 -65.51 32.99 -36.30
N PHE A 110 -64.41 33.15 -37.04
CA PHE A 110 -63.30 32.19 -37.06
C PHE A 110 -62.25 32.55 -36.00
N ARG A 111 -62.05 31.69 -34.97
CA ARG A 111 -61.01 31.88 -33.93
C ARG A 111 -59.60 31.43 -34.35
N ASP A 112 -59.47 30.50 -35.28
CA ASP A 112 -58.17 29.97 -35.75
C ASP A 112 -58.12 29.86 -37.28
N LYS A 113 -58.17 31.03 -37.95
CA LYS A 113 -58.18 31.12 -39.42
C LYS A 113 -56.94 30.48 -40.04
N LYS A 114 -55.75 30.78 -39.49
CA LYS A 114 -54.48 30.46 -40.14
C LYS A 114 -54.24 28.95 -40.22
N ASN A 115 -54.43 28.23 -39.12
CA ASN A 115 -54.23 26.78 -39.09
C ASN A 115 -55.33 26.05 -39.86
N PHE A 116 -56.57 26.54 -39.78
CA PHE A 116 -57.67 25.95 -40.54
C PHE A 116 -57.43 26.03 -42.05
N TYR A 117 -57.12 27.22 -42.58
CA TYR A 117 -56.86 27.36 -44.02
C TYR A 117 -55.64 26.56 -44.44
N LYS A 118 -54.56 26.52 -43.64
CA LYS A 118 -53.39 25.67 -43.92
C LYS A 118 -53.78 24.19 -44.03
N ASN A 119 -54.56 23.67 -43.09
CA ASN A 119 -55.00 22.27 -43.09
C ASN A 119 -55.91 21.96 -44.27
N VAL A 120 -56.92 22.81 -44.53
CA VAL A 120 -57.83 22.67 -45.66
C VAL A 120 -57.07 22.70 -46.98
N THR A 121 -56.16 23.66 -47.16
CA THR A 121 -55.32 23.77 -48.36
C THR A 121 -54.44 22.53 -48.52
N ASN A 122 -53.83 22.04 -47.44
CA ASN A 122 -53.05 20.80 -47.46
C ASN A 122 -53.91 19.62 -47.90
N THR A 123 -55.09 19.44 -47.31
CA THR A 123 -56.01 18.35 -47.66
C THR A 123 -56.52 18.45 -49.10
N LEU A 124 -56.92 19.64 -49.55
CA LEU A 124 -57.41 19.87 -50.92
C LEU A 124 -56.33 19.64 -51.98
N LEU A 125 -55.08 20.02 -51.69
CA LEU A 125 -53.95 19.81 -52.59
C LEU A 125 -53.30 18.42 -52.43
N GLY A 126 -53.79 17.57 -51.51
CA GLY A 126 -53.19 16.27 -51.21
C GLY A 126 -51.77 16.36 -50.62
N LEU A 127 -51.42 17.49 -50.02
CA LEU A 127 -50.12 17.73 -49.42
C LEU A 127 -50.07 17.16 -48.00
N ARG A 128 -49.04 16.36 -47.71
CA ARG A 128 -48.79 15.78 -46.38
C ARG A 128 -47.89 16.64 -45.50
N LEU A 129 -47.99 17.97 -45.63
CA LEU A 129 -47.09 18.90 -44.92
C LEU A 129 -47.24 18.81 -43.40
N ASN A 130 -48.46 18.59 -42.91
CA ASN A 130 -48.70 18.44 -41.47
C ASN A 130 -48.04 17.16 -40.93
N ASP A 131 -48.15 16.06 -41.65
CA ASP A 131 -47.50 14.80 -41.28
C ASP A 131 -45.98 14.95 -41.23
N ILE A 132 -45.40 15.71 -42.16
CA ILE A 132 -43.95 15.99 -42.19
C ILE A 132 -43.56 16.86 -41.00
N GLU A 133 -44.33 17.92 -40.70
CA GLU A 133 -44.10 18.78 -39.54
C GLU A 133 -44.18 17.99 -38.22
N GLU A 134 -45.12 17.06 -38.11
CA GLU A 134 -45.25 16.18 -36.95
C GLU A 134 -44.04 15.24 -36.82
N VAL A 135 -43.59 14.62 -37.92
CA VAL A 135 -42.39 13.77 -37.92
C VAL A 135 -41.16 14.57 -37.52
N ILE A 136 -40.98 15.78 -38.04
CA ILE A 136 -39.85 16.66 -37.68
C ILE A 136 -39.91 17.01 -36.19
N SER A 137 -41.08 17.40 -35.67
CA SER A 137 -41.23 17.72 -34.25
C SER A 137 -40.89 16.50 -33.37
N ASN A 138 -41.33 15.31 -33.76
CA ASN A 138 -41.01 14.09 -33.01
C ASN A 138 -39.51 13.77 -33.03
N ILE A 139 -38.82 14.02 -34.15
CA ILE A 139 -37.36 13.87 -34.24
C ILE A 139 -36.66 14.90 -33.35
N ASP A 140 -37.10 16.15 -33.37
CA ASP A 140 -36.55 17.22 -32.52
C ASP A 140 -36.71 16.87 -31.04
N ASP A 141 -37.88 16.38 -30.63
CA ASP A 141 -38.15 15.99 -29.24
C ASP A 141 -37.33 14.77 -28.81
N LEU A 142 -37.25 13.72 -29.65
CA LEU A 142 -36.42 12.53 -29.39
C LEU A 142 -34.94 12.88 -29.27
N GLY A 143 -34.45 13.72 -30.17
CA GLY A 143 -33.05 14.15 -30.19
C GLY A 143 -32.73 15.25 -29.17
N ASN A 144 -33.73 15.78 -28.44
CA ASN A 144 -33.61 17.01 -27.67
C ASN A 144 -32.91 18.10 -28.49
N LEU A 145 -33.38 18.33 -29.71
CA LEU A 145 -32.86 19.32 -30.64
C LEU A 145 -33.70 20.60 -30.59
N THR A 146 -33.11 21.69 -31.05
CA THR A 146 -33.83 22.90 -31.44
C THR A 146 -34.34 22.72 -32.86
N PRO A 147 -35.35 23.51 -33.30
CA PRO A 147 -35.83 23.48 -34.68
C PRO A 147 -34.77 23.79 -35.76
N THR A 148 -33.59 24.26 -35.35
CA THR A 148 -32.41 24.47 -36.21
C THR A 148 -31.50 23.25 -36.30
N GLY A 149 -31.85 22.13 -35.65
CA GLY A 149 -31.05 20.91 -35.59
C GLY A 149 -29.87 20.95 -34.59
N MET A 150 -29.80 21.96 -33.71
CA MET A 150 -28.76 22.02 -32.67
C MET A 150 -29.24 21.35 -31.39
N PHE A 151 -28.33 20.86 -30.55
CA PHE A 151 -28.73 20.36 -29.24
C PHE A 151 -29.42 21.45 -28.39
N SER A 152 -30.52 21.07 -27.77
CA SER A 152 -31.26 21.89 -26.83
C SER A 152 -30.47 22.08 -25.55
N ASP A 153 -30.58 23.28 -24.99
CA ASP A 153 -30.03 23.64 -23.69
C ASP A 153 -31.11 23.76 -22.59
N LYS A 154 -32.29 23.18 -22.85
CA LYS A 154 -33.39 23.18 -21.89
C LYS A 154 -33.18 22.11 -20.81
N ALA A 155 -33.74 22.38 -19.62
CA ALA A 155 -33.81 21.42 -18.53
C ALA A 155 -34.72 20.24 -18.91
N PRO A 156 -34.46 19.02 -18.39
CA PRO A 156 -33.43 18.67 -17.40
C PRO A 156 -32.06 18.35 -18.00
N TYR A 157 -31.96 18.14 -19.31
CA TYR A 157 -30.77 17.51 -19.90
C TYR A 157 -29.62 18.47 -20.23
N LYS A 158 -29.92 19.71 -20.67
CA LYS A 158 -28.94 20.73 -21.07
C LYS A 158 -27.81 20.17 -21.96
N LEU A 159 -28.20 19.44 -23.03
CA LEU A 159 -27.27 18.66 -23.85
C LEU A 159 -26.19 19.53 -24.51
N LYS A 160 -26.58 20.73 -24.96
CA LYS A 160 -25.64 21.70 -25.54
C LYS A 160 -24.47 22.00 -24.60
N THR A 161 -24.79 22.42 -23.37
CA THR A 161 -23.78 22.75 -22.36
C THR A 161 -22.90 21.55 -22.04
N LYS A 162 -23.49 20.36 -21.85
CA LYS A 162 -22.71 19.14 -21.55
C LYS A 162 -21.71 18.79 -22.65
N ILE A 163 -22.10 18.92 -23.92
CA ILE A 163 -21.21 18.65 -25.05
C ILE A 163 -20.07 19.68 -25.08
N MET A 164 -20.37 20.96 -24.90
CA MET A 164 -19.35 22.01 -24.84
C MET A 164 -18.36 21.80 -23.67
N ASP A 165 -18.87 21.40 -22.51
CA ASP A 165 -18.05 21.09 -21.33
C ASP A 165 -17.14 19.88 -21.58
N ALA A 166 -17.67 18.83 -22.21
CA ALA A 166 -16.89 17.65 -22.59
C ALA A 166 -15.76 18.02 -23.57
N GLU A 167 -16.06 18.81 -24.61
CA GLU A 167 -15.06 19.30 -25.56
C GLU A 167 -14.00 20.17 -24.89
N SER A 168 -14.40 21.03 -23.94
CA SER A 168 -13.46 21.85 -23.16
C SER A 168 -12.54 20.97 -22.30
N THR A 169 -13.08 19.92 -21.70
CA THR A 169 -12.36 18.98 -20.85
C THR A 169 -11.35 18.17 -21.67
N ILE A 170 -11.76 17.66 -22.84
CA ILE A 170 -10.86 16.97 -23.78
C ILE A 170 -9.70 17.89 -24.20
N ARG A 171 -9.96 19.16 -24.48
CA ARG A 171 -8.91 20.14 -24.81
C ARG A 171 -7.93 20.32 -23.65
N ARG A 172 -8.42 20.43 -22.42
CA ARG A 172 -7.58 20.53 -21.21
C ARG A 172 -6.73 19.28 -21.00
N ILE A 173 -7.32 18.09 -21.12
CA ILE A 173 -6.60 16.81 -21.01
C ILE A 173 -5.48 16.75 -22.05
N LYS A 174 -5.77 17.06 -23.32
CA LYS A 174 -4.76 17.08 -24.39
C LYS A 174 -3.62 18.07 -24.11
N LYS A 175 -3.94 19.24 -23.53
CA LYS A 175 -2.92 20.22 -23.13
C LYS A 175 -2.05 19.68 -21.99
N LEU A 176 -2.67 19.11 -20.95
CA LEU A 176 -1.98 18.54 -19.80
C LEU A 176 -1.04 17.41 -20.22
N ILE A 177 -1.50 16.48 -21.06
CA ILE A 177 -0.67 15.38 -21.58
C ILE A 177 0.60 15.93 -22.25
N ARG A 178 0.49 16.97 -23.08
CA ARG A 178 1.65 17.60 -23.73
C ARG A 178 2.60 18.25 -22.72
N GLU A 179 2.07 18.89 -21.68
CA GLU A 179 2.88 19.48 -20.61
C GLU A 179 3.60 18.41 -19.78
N LEU A 180 2.92 17.31 -19.46
CA LEU A 180 3.50 16.17 -18.75
C LEU A 180 4.65 15.53 -19.54
N TYR A 181 4.45 15.30 -20.85
CA TYR A 181 5.51 14.82 -21.73
C TYR A 181 6.69 15.79 -21.81
N LYS A 182 6.43 17.10 -21.95
CA LYS A 182 7.50 18.12 -22.00
C LYS A 182 8.32 18.16 -20.71
N GLN A 183 7.69 17.91 -19.57
CA GLN A 183 8.33 17.89 -18.26
C GLN A 183 8.87 16.51 -17.87
N ASN A 184 8.79 15.50 -18.75
CA ASN A 184 9.25 14.13 -18.52
C ASN A 184 8.72 13.51 -17.20
N TYR A 185 7.44 13.77 -16.87
CA TYR A 185 6.83 13.24 -15.64
C TYR A 185 6.92 11.71 -15.54
N ASP A 186 6.78 11.00 -16.66
CA ASP A 186 6.90 9.54 -16.71
C ASP A 186 8.24 9.05 -16.14
N MET A 187 9.33 9.78 -16.40
CA MET A 187 10.65 9.43 -15.90
C MET A 187 10.76 9.70 -14.40
N ILE A 188 10.17 10.80 -13.93
CA ILE A 188 10.12 11.15 -12.51
C ILE A 188 9.31 10.11 -11.72
N GLU A 189 8.16 9.70 -12.23
CA GLU A 189 7.31 8.68 -11.61
C GLU A 189 8.03 7.32 -11.51
N LYS A 190 8.75 6.94 -12.57
CA LYS A 190 9.62 5.77 -12.55
C LYS A 190 10.70 5.87 -11.47
N GLN A 191 11.40 7.01 -11.39
CA GLN A 191 12.44 7.23 -10.36
C GLN A 191 11.88 7.18 -8.94
N ILE A 192 10.70 7.76 -8.71
CA ILE A 192 10.02 7.69 -7.40
C ILE A 192 9.73 6.23 -7.03
N THR A 193 9.20 5.45 -7.98
CA THR A 193 8.86 4.04 -7.76
C THR A 193 10.11 3.21 -7.43
N GLU A 194 11.22 3.44 -8.15
CA GLU A 194 12.51 2.81 -7.89
C GLU A 194 13.04 3.18 -6.50
N MET A 195 12.96 4.46 -6.11
CA MET A 195 13.41 4.91 -4.79
C MET A 195 12.59 4.32 -3.65
N ILE A 196 11.27 4.22 -3.80
CA ILE A 196 10.39 3.57 -2.80
C ILE A 196 10.80 2.11 -2.63
N HIS A 197 11.05 1.39 -3.73
CA HIS A 197 11.48 0.00 -3.68
C HIS A 197 12.83 -0.15 -2.94
N GLN A 198 13.80 0.71 -3.24
CA GLN A 198 15.10 0.72 -2.54
C GLN A 198 14.94 1.02 -1.05
N GLN A 199 14.06 1.97 -0.70
CA GLN A 199 13.77 2.30 0.70
C GLN A 199 13.23 1.08 1.46
N ASP A 200 12.35 0.30 0.84
CA ASP A 200 11.78 -0.89 1.48
C ASP A 200 12.78 -2.04 1.62
N LEU A 201 13.69 -2.22 0.65
CA LEU A 201 14.83 -3.14 0.79
C LEU A 201 15.71 -2.77 1.98
N VAL A 202 16.11 -1.50 2.08
CA VAL A 202 16.95 -1.02 3.19
C VAL A 202 16.23 -1.18 4.54
N LYS A 203 14.92 -0.90 4.62
CA LYS A 203 14.13 -1.17 5.85
C LYS A 203 14.14 -2.64 6.23
N SER A 204 13.99 -3.54 5.25
CA SER A 204 14.07 -4.98 5.49
C SER A 204 15.44 -5.40 6.00
N GLU A 205 16.52 -4.85 5.44
CA GLU A 205 17.88 -5.10 5.92
C GLU A 205 18.07 -4.59 7.35
N ILE A 206 17.63 -3.37 7.67
CA ILE A 206 17.68 -2.83 9.04
C ILE A 206 16.95 -3.76 10.01
N ASN A 207 15.77 -4.25 9.64
CA ASN A 207 15.04 -5.22 10.46
C ASN A 207 15.86 -6.50 10.67
N SER A 208 16.48 -7.05 9.62
CA SER A 208 17.34 -8.23 9.76
C SER A 208 18.53 -8.00 10.70
N TYR A 209 19.19 -6.85 10.62
CA TYR A 209 20.31 -6.50 11.50
C TYR A 209 19.86 -6.28 12.94
N THR A 210 18.70 -5.68 13.15
CA THR A 210 18.14 -5.49 14.51
C THR A 210 17.80 -6.83 15.16
N GLU A 211 17.22 -7.77 14.41
CA GLU A 211 16.96 -9.13 14.91
C GLU A 211 18.27 -9.88 15.19
N ALA A 212 19.26 -9.79 14.30
CA ALA A 212 20.59 -10.37 14.53
C ALA A 212 21.27 -9.81 15.79
N LYS A 213 21.15 -8.50 16.02
CA LYS A 213 21.67 -7.83 17.23
C LYS A 213 20.95 -8.30 18.49
N LYS A 214 19.61 -8.41 18.47
CA LYS A 214 18.82 -8.95 19.60
C LYS A 214 19.25 -10.37 19.93
N ARG A 215 19.42 -11.21 18.90
CA ARG A 215 19.89 -12.59 19.07
C ARG A 215 21.27 -12.65 19.71
N LYS A 216 22.24 -11.90 19.18
CA LYS A 216 23.59 -11.84 19.76
C LYS A 216 23.58 -11.40 21.22
N LEU A 217 22.81 -10.35 21.54
CA LEU A 217 22.69 -9.87 22.92
C LEU A 217 22.10 -10.94 23.85
N TYR A 218 21.11 -11.69 23.38
CA TYR A 218 20.54 -12.82 24.12
C TYR A 218 21.59 -13.90 24.36
N GLU A 219 22.31 -14.32 23.32
CA GLU A 219 23.38 -15.33 23.41
C GLU A 219 24.47 -14.89 24.41
N ASP A 220 25.02 -13.68 24.27
CA ASP A 220 26.04 -13.12 25.18
C ASP A 220 25.53 -13.05 26.63
N SER A 221 24.27 -12.64 26.83
CA SER A 221 23.65 -12.55 28.16
C SER A 221 23.43 -13.93 28.78
N THR A 222 23.02 -14.92 27.99
CA THR A 222 22.83 -16.30 28.46
C THR A 222 24.15 -16.95 28.84
N GLU A 223 25.21 -16.71 28.06
CA GLU A 223 26.56 -17.18 28.38
C GLU A 223 27.04 -16.55 29.69
N THR A 224 26.99 -15.23 29.81
CA THR A 224 27.37 -14.49 31.02
C THR A 224 26.58 -14.95 32.25
N TYR A 225 25.27 -15.19 32.10
CA TYR A 225 24.42 -15.71 33.17
C TYR A 225 24.80 -17.14 33.57
N SER A 226 25.16 -17.98 32.60
CA SER A 226 25.62 -19.34 32.86
C SER A 226 26.94 -19.35 33.63
N GLU A 227 27.87 -18.46 33.28
CA GLU A 227 29.14 -18.27 33.98
C GLU A 227 28.92 -17.75 35.40
N PHE A 228 28.05 -16.74 35.56
CA PHE A 228 27.66 -16.25 36.87
C PHE A 228 27.09 -17.37 37.75
N CYS A 229 26.21 -18.21 37.20
CA CYS A 229 25.66 -19.37 37.91
C CYS A 229 26.75 -20.38 38.31
N LYS A 230 27.71 -20.68 37.42
CA LYS A 230 28.86 -21.55 37.72
C LYS A 230 29.72 -20.95 38.84
N ASN A 231 30.08 -19.68 38.73
CA ASN A 231 30.89 -18.96 39.71
C ASN A 231 30.19 -18.87 41.07
N LYS A 232 28.88 -18.62 41.10
CA LYS A 232 28.07 -18.65 42.33
C LYS A 232 28.14 -20.02 43.02
N LYS A 233 28.05 -21.12 42.26
CA LYS A 233 28.21 -22.49 42.80
C LYS A 233 29.62 -22.70 43.37
N ILE A 234 30.67 -22.25 42.68
CA ILE A 234 32.06 -22.34 43.16
C ILE A 234 32.24 -21.53 44.45
N CYS A 235 31.77 -20.28 44.50
CA CYS A 235 31.81 -19.45 45.70
C CYS A 235 31.05 -20.09 46.86
N SER A 236 29.90 -20.73 46.61
CA SER A 236 29.18 -21.45 47.67
C SER A 236 29.93 -22.67 48.21
N LYS A 237 30.74 -23.35 47.40
CA LYS A 237 31.62 -24.44 47.84
C LYS A 237 32.85 -23.96 48.62
N ASN A 238 33.32 -22.74 48.34
CA ASN A 238 34.48 -22.15 48.99
C ASN A 238 34.13 -21.31 50.25
N LYS A 239 32.91 -21.40 50.76
CA LYS A 239 32.50 -20.71 52.01
C LYS A 239 33.20 -21.23 53.27
N ASP A 240 33.86 -22.38 53.20
CA ASP A 240 34.46 -23.06 54.36
C ASP A 240 35.88 -22.60 54.71
N PHE A 241 36.54 -21.77 53.90
CA PHE A 241 37.84 -21.20 54.26
C PHE A 241 37.69 -20.11 55.33
N SER A 242 37.72 -20.52 56.59
CA SER A 242 37.62 -19.64 57.75
C SER A 242 38.88 -18.79 57.90
N TYR A 243 38.72 -17.54 58.35
CA TYR A 243 39.84 -16.64 58.69
C TYR A 243 40.83 -17.29 59.69
N LYS A 244 40.36 -18.25 60.49
CA LYS A 244 41.20 -19.08 61.37
C LYS A 244 42.20 -19.94 60.60
N GLU A 245 41.79 -20.60 59.52
CA GLU A 245 42.66 -21.51 58.74
C GLU A 245 43.77 -20.73 58.02
N LYS A 246 43.44 -19.54 57.50
CA LYS A 246 44.44 -18.61 56.96
C LYS A 246 45.49 -18.21 58.01
N SER A 247 45.06 -17.96 59.25
CA SER A 247 45.99 -17.59 60.33
C SER A 247 46.94 -18.74 60.70
N ILE A 248 46.45 -19.99 60.68
CA ILE A 248 47.24 -21.19 60.95
C ILE A 248 48.29 -21.40 59.86
N TRP A 249 47.89 -21.27 58.59
CA TRP A 249 48.80 -21.41 57.46
C TRP A 249 49.92 -20.36 57.47
N ILE A 250 49.62 -19.09 57.78
CA ILE A 250 50.62 -18.03 57.88
C ILE A 250 51.63 -18.33 58.99
N LYS A 251 51.17 -18.75 60.18
CA LYS A 251 52.05 -19.14 61.29
C LYS A 251 52.97 -20.29 60.90
N GLN A 252 52.43 -21.36 60.30
CA GLN A 252 53.23 -22.51 59.85
C GLN A 252 54.27 -22.12 58.81
N LYS A 253 53.93 -21.23 57.87
CA LYS A 253 54.87 -20.72 56.86
C LYS A 253 56.03 -19.94 57.50
N GLN A 254 55.74 -19.11 58.50
CA GLN A 254 56.78 -18.39 59.25
C GLN A 254 57.69 -19.34 60.05
N THR A 255 57.12 -20.38 60.67
CA THR A 255 57.91 -21.42 61.37
C THR A 255 58.86 -22.15 60.41
N ILE A 256 58.42 -22.44 59.18
CA ILE A 256 59.25 -23.09 58.15
C ILE A 256 60.42 -22.19 57.72
N VAL A 257 60.19 -20.88 57.58
CA VAL A 257 61.26 -19.94 57.23
C VAL A 257 62.30 -19.87 58.36
N HIS A 258 61.85 -19.70 59.61
CA HIS A 258 62.75 -19.59 60.75
C HIS A 258 63.56 -20.88 61.00
N THR A 259 62.95 -22.05 60.81
CA THR A 259 63.66 -23.33 60.90
C THR A 259 64.69 -23.52 59.79
N LYS A 260 64.46 -22.99 58.58
CA LYS A 260 65.47 -22.98 57.52
C LYS A 260 66.66 -22.07 57.84
N GLU A 261 66.39 -20.86 58.34
CA GLU A 261 67.44 -19.91 58.73
C GLU A 261 68.34 -20.49 59.84
N ASN A 262 67.74 -21.15 60.84
CA ASN A 262 68.49 -21.84 61.89
C ASN A 262 69.32 -23.02 61.34
N LEU A 263 68.83 -23.71 60.31
CA LEU A 263 69.58 -24.80 59.66
C LEU A 263 70.82 -24.28 58.93
N ASP A 264 70.72 -23.12 58.30
CA ASP A 264 71.82 -22.51 57.56
C ASP A 264 72.87 -21.88 58.49
N SER A 265 72.46 -21.30 59.63
CA SER A 265 73.42 -20.82 60.65
C SER A 265 74.23 -21.97 61.27
N LEU A 266 73.59 -23.09 61.61
CA LEU A 266 74.25 -24.31 62.10
C LEU A 266 75.25 -24.89 61.10
N LYS A 267 74.96 -24.81 59.78
CA LYS A 267 75.89 -25.25 58.73
C LYS A 267 77.13 -24.37 58.63
N GLU A 268 76.98 -23.06 58.80
CA GLU A 268 78.13 -22.14 58.80
C GLU A 268 79.01 -22.33 60.05
N GLU A 269 78.41 -22.58 61.22
CA GLU A 269 79.17 -22.94 62.42
C GLU A 269 80.00 -24.22 62.21
N LEU A 270 79.42 -25.25 61.59
CA LEU A 270 80.13 -26.49 61.23
C LEU A 270 81.31 -26.24 60.28
N LYS A 271 81.18 -25.34 59.30
CA LYS A 271 82.29 -24.95 58.42
C LYS A 271 83.43 -24.30 59.19
N VAL A 272 83.11 -23.38 60.10
CA VAL A 272 84.12 -22.69 60.92
C VAL A 272 84.87 -23.68 61.81
N LEU A 273 84.14 -24.61 62.44
CA LEU A 273 84.75 -25.64 63.28
C LEU A 273 85.70 -26.54 62.47
N ASN A 274 85.28 -26.97 61.28
CA ASN A 274 86.10 -27.79 60.39
C ASN A 274 87.39 -27.07 59.93
N ARG A 275 87.33 -25.76 59.66
CA ARG A 275 88.53 -24.97 59.34
C ARG A 275 89.52 -24.91 60.51
N LYS A 276 89.03 -24.73 61.74
CA LYS A 276 89.86 -24.76 62.95
C LYS A 276 90.53 -26.13 63.13
N LEU A 277 89.77 -27.20 62.93
CA LEU A 277 90.28 -28.58 63.01
C LEU A 277 91.38 -28.83 61.97
N PHE A 278 91.22 -28.32 60.75
CA PHE A 278 92.24 -28.41 59.70
C PHE A 278 93.52 -27.63 60.05
N ALA A 279 93.39 -26.43 60.62
CA ALA A 279 94.53 -25.62 61.06
C ALA A 279 95.35 -26.33 62.16
N ILE A 280 94.68 -26.90 63.15
CA ILE A 280 95.32 -27.68 64.23
C ILE A 280 96.04 -28.90 63.66
N LYS A 281 95.41 -29.65 62.73
CA LYS A 281 96.07 -30.78 62.06
C LYS A 281 97.35 -30.35 61.34
N ARG A 282 97.34 -29.18 60.70
CA ARG A 282 98.48 -28.63 59.95
C ARG A 282 99.64 -28.21 60.88
N GLU A 283 99.33 -27.61 62.03
CA GLU A 283 100.34 -27.30 63.06
C GLU A 283 101.02 -28.56 63.61
N ILE A 284 100.24 -29.63 63.84
CA ILE A 284 100.79 -30.92 64.28
C ILE A 284 101.75 -31.47 63.22
N THR A 285 101.37 -31.43 61.94
CA THR A 285 102.25 -31.93 60.86
C THR A 285 103.53 -31.12 60.71
N GLN A 286 103.47 -29.80 60.96
CA GLN A 286 104.64 -28.92 60.94
C GLN A 286 105.61 -29.22 62.09
N LYS A 287 105.09 -29.40 63.31
CA LYS A 287 105.90 -29.79 64.47
C LYS A 287 106.54 -31.18 64.31
N GLU A 288 105.84 -32.12 63.68
CA GLU A 288 106.42 -33.43 63.33
C GLU A 288 107.57 -33.34 62.30
N GLN A 289 107.48 -32.41 61.34
CA GLN A 289 108.56 -32.16 60.36
C GLN A 289 109.78 -31.47 60.98
N ASP A 290 109.58 -30.56 61.93
CA ASP A 290 110.68 -29.88 62.64
C ASP A 290 111.49 -30.86 63.51
N LEU A 291 110.88 -31.92 64.04
CA LEU A 291 111.57 -32.99 64.78
C LEU A 291 112.46 -33.90 63.89
N ARG A 292 112.25 -33.93 62.56
CA ARG A 292 113.08 -34.70 61.62
C ARG A 292 114.43 -34.04 61.27
N ARG A 293 114.57 -32.72 61.49
CA ARG A 293 115.81 -31.97 61.18
C ARG A 293 116.95 -32.22 62.19
N PRO A 294 116.73 -32.20 63.53
CA PRO A 294 117.78 -32.51 64.50
C PRO A 294 118.21 -33.98 64.52
N THR A 295 117.31 -34.92 64.20
CA THR A 295 117.62 -36.37 64.18
C THR A 295 118.60 -36.75 63.07
N LYS A 296 118.49 -36.14 61.87
CA LYS A 296 119.46 -36.34 60.78
C LYS A 296 120.83 -35.68 61.03
N ILE A 297 120.88 -34.58 61.79
CA ILE A 297 122.14 -33.90 62.13
C ILE A 297 122.89 -34.67 63.22
N LYS A 298 122.18 -35.27 64.19
CA LYS A 298 122.78 -36.13 65.21
C LYS A 298 123.47 -37.37 64.61
N MET A 299 122.82 -38.07 63.66
CA MET A 299 123.45 -39.21 62.97
C MET A 299 124.77 -38.84 62.27
N LYS A 300 124.82 -37.69 61.56
CA LYS A 300 126.04 -37.25 60.86
C LYS A 300 127.17 -36.82 61.81
N LEU A 301 126.83 -36.31 63.00
CA LEU A 301 127.80 -35.93 64.03
C LEU A 301 128.38 -37.15 64.74
N ASP A 302 127.57 -38.15 65.05
CA ASP A 302 128.02 -39.40 65.68
C ASP A 302 128.98 -40.19 64.76
N ASP A 303 128.71 -40.23 63.44
CA ASP A 303 129.61 -40.88 62.46
C ASP A 303 130.97 -40.15 62.32
N SER A 304 130.96 -38.82 62.37
CA SER A 304 132.18 -37.97 62.29
C SER A 304 133.05 -38.09 63.55
N ILE A 305 132.43 -38.18 64.73
CA ILE A 305 133.15 -38.28 66.02
C ILE A 305 133.79 -39.67 66.18
N ASN A 306 133.09 -40.74 65.81
CA ASN A 306 133.63 -42.09 65.86
C ASN A 306 134.85 -42.28 64.93
N PHE A 307 134.81 -41.72 63.73
CA PHE A 307 135.96 -41.77 62.80
C PHE A 307 137.19 -41.04 63.36
N LYS A 308 136.99 -39.88 64.02
CA LYS A 308 138.09 -39.14 64.67
C LYS A 308 138.65 -39.88 65.89
N LEU A 309 137.83 -40.55 66.69
CA LEU A 309 138.26 -41.35 67.84
C LEU A 309 139.09 -42.58 67.42
N GLU A 310 138.73 -43.26 66.32
CA GLU A 310 139.57 -44.33 65.77
C GLU A 310 140.93 -43.85 65.26
N SER A 311 140.96 -42.68 64.59
CA SER A 311 142.21 -42.10 64.10
C SER A 311 143.18 -41.70 65.23
N TYR A 312 142.64 -41.26 66.38
CA TYR A 312 143.43 -40.90 67.56
C TYR A 312 143.94 -42.12 68.34
N ARG A 313 143.15 -43.21 68.41
CA ARG A 313 143.61 -44.48 69.01
C ARG A 313 144.78 -45.09 68.25
N LYS A 314 144.81 -45.01 66.92
CA LYS A 314 145.94 -45.49 66.10
C LYS A 314 147.21 -44.66 66.30
N LYS A 315 147.12 -43.33 66.34
CA LYS A 315 148.29 -42.44 66.57
C LYS A 315 148.90 -42.57 67.97
N PHE A 316 148.11 -42.92 68.99
CA PHE A 316 148.64 -43.09 70.35
C PHE A 316 149.35 -44.45 70.56
N LEU A 317 148.96 -45.50 69.84
CA LEU A 317 149.63 -46.80 69.92
C LEU A 317 150.98 -46.84 69.18
N ASP A 318 151.15 -46.05 68.11
CA ASP A 318 152.41 -45.99 67.37
C ASP A 318 153.49 -45.17 68.08
N ASN A 319 153.12 -44.13 68.86
CA ASN A 319 154.07 -43.34 69.65
C ASN A 319 154.55 -44.03 70.95
N LYS A 320 153.93 -45.14 71.36
CA LYS A 320 154.34 -45.92 72.54
C LYS A 320 155.42 -46.98 72.23
N LYS A 321 155.79 -47.18 70.95
CA LYS A 321 156.74 -48.20 70.49
C LYS A 321 158.13 -47.67 70.07
N SER A 322 158.40 -46.37 70.20
CA SER A 322 159.62 -45.71 69.67
C SER A 322 160.55 -45.04 70.70
N LEU A 323 160.40 -45.32 72.00
CA LEU A 323 161.31 -44.81 73.06
C LEU A 323 161.89 -45.89 74.02
N GLU A 324 161.72 -47.18 73.71
CA GLU A 324 162.51 -48.28 74.30
C GLU A 324 163.47 -48.85 73.24
N LYS A 325 164.75 -48.41 73.32
CA LYS A 325 166.02 -48.80 72.64
C LYS A 325 166.81 -47.49 72.48
N GLU A 326 167.95 -47.21 73.10
CA GLU A 326 169.12 -48.00 73.49
C GLU A 326 170.10 -47.04 74.29
N PRO A 327 171.32 -47.42 74.75
CA PRO A 327 171.64 -47.50 76.19
C PRO A 327 172.86 -46.67 76.70
N LEU A 328 173.08 -46.71 78.02
CA LEU A 328 174.32 -46.55 78.82
C LEU A 328 175.51 -45.72 78.28
N TYR A 329 175.93 -44.69 79.03
CA TYR A 329 177.34 -44.35 79.40
C TYR A 329 177.31 -43.40 80.63
N LYS A 330 177.75 -43.79 81.84
CA LYS A 330 179.09 -43.63 82.44
C LYS A 330 179.71 -42.22 82.33
N HIS A 331 179.79 -41.49 83.45
CA HIS A 331 181.01 -41.03 84.16
C HIS A 331 180.58 -40.17 85.38
N ILE A 332 181.12 -40.51 86.57
CA ILE A 332 181.96 -39.64 87.43
C ILE A 332 181.23 -38.41 87.96
#